data_AF-D9SU56-F1
#
_entry.id   AF-D9SU56-F1
#
_cell.length_a   1.000
_cell.length_b   1.000
_cell.length_c   1.000
_cell.angle_alpha   90.00
_cell.angle_beta   90.00
_cell.angle_gamma   90.00
#
_symmetry.space_group_name_H-M   'P 1'
#
loop_
_entity.id
_entity.type
_entity.pdbx_description
1 polymer ?
#
loop_
_entity_poly.entity_id
_entity_poly.type
_entity_poly.pdbx_seq_one_letter_code
_entity_poly.pdbx_strand_id
1 'polypeptide(L)' 'MTTKYKSSKKKMASLGLKKNENGDYTYIDENDKNSKFVVVKRTQDREK' A
#
# COMPACT_ATOMS: atom_id res chain seq x y z
N MET A 1 13.00 -21.50 11.60
CA MET A 1 13.29 -20.30 10.78
C MET A 1 12.05 -19.42 10.78
N THR A 2 12.01 -18.34 11.56
CA THR A 2 10.93 -17.34 11.44
C THR A 2 11.41 -16.30 10.44
N THR A 3 11.03 -16.46 9.17
CA THR A 3 11.31 -15.45 8.15
C THR A 3 10.40 -14.25 8.41
N LYS A 4 10.80 -13.36 9.33
CA LYS A 4 10.10 -12.08 9.52
C LYS A 4 10.05 -11.38 8.16
N TYR A 5 8.85 -11.32 7.57
CA TYR A 5 8.66 -10.70 6.26
C TYR A 5 9.03 -9.22 6.37
N LYS A 6 10.15 -8.83 5.78
CA LYS A 6 10.55 -7.42 5.72
C LYS A 6 9.54 -6.65 4.87
N SER A 7 8.90 -5.65 5.47
CA SER A 7 8.06 -4.68 4.77
C SER A 7 8.95 -3.76 3.93
N SER A 8 9.07 -4.06 2.63
CA SER A 8 9.81 -3.21 1.69
C SER A 8 8.91 -2.12 1.12
N LYS A 9 9.48 -0.95 0.80
CA LYS A 9 8.76 0.17 0.17
C LYS A 9 8.01 -0.27 -1.09
N LYS A 10 8.60 -1.16 -1.90
CA LYS A 10 7.97 -1.73 -3.10
C LYS A 10 6.73 -2.57 -2.77
N LYS A 11 6.80 -3.43 -1.75
CA LYS A 11 5.65 -4.24 -1.30
C LYS A 11 4.51 -3.36 -0.79
N MET A 12 4.83 -2.33 -0.01
CA MET A 12 3.82 -1.40 0.51
C MET A 12 3.17 -0.59 -0.62
N ALA A 13 3.96 -0.11 -1.59
CA ALA A 13 3.44 0.59 -2.77
C ALA A 13 2.52 -0.30 -3.61
N SER A 14 2.84 -1.59 -3.78
CA SER A 14 1.97 -2.57 -4.44
C SER A 14 0.67 -2.86 -3.69
N LEU A 15 0.58 -2.51 -2.41
CA LEU A 15 -0.64 -2.57 -1.60
C LEU A 15 -1.40 -1.23 -1.59
N GLY A 16 -0.94 -0.25 -2.39
CA GLY A 16 -1.52 1.09 -2.39
C GLY A 16 -1.20 1.85 -1.11
N LEU A 17 -0.14 1.50 -0.39
CA LEU A 17 0.26 2.16 0.84
C LEU A 17 1.46 3.09 0.60
N LYS A 18 1.36 4.34 1.08
CA LYS A 18 2.42 5.35 1.06
C LYS A 18 2.91 5.61 2.48
N LYS A 19 4.22 5.82 2.62
CA LYS A 19 4.83 6.21 3.89
C LYS A 19 4.58 7.71 4.12
N ASN A 20 4.03 8.06 5.27
CA ASN A 20 3.81 9.43 5.70
C ASN A 20 5.06 10.00 6.39
N GLU A 21 5.06 11.30 6.67
CA GLU A 21 6.15 12.00 7.35
C GLU A 21 6.43 11.43 8.75
N ASN A 22 5.37 10.96 9.43
CA ASN A 22 5.45 10.27 10.73
C ASN A 22 6.07 8.87 10.64
N GLY A 23 6.25 8.34 9.43
CA GLY A 23 6.85 7.04 9.19
C GLY A 23 5.85 5.88 9.06
N ASP A 24 4.57 6.13 9.30
CA ASP A 24 3.49 5.16 9.13
C ASP A 24 3.10 4.97 7.66
N TYR A 25 2.54 3.80 7.34
CA TYR A 25 2.03 3.50 6.01
C TYR A 25 0.50 3.70 5.97
N THR A 26 0.03 4.58 5.10
CA THR A 26 -1.40 4.85 4.90
C THR A 26 -1.82 4.59 3.46
N TYR A 27 -3.10 4.28 3.25
CA TYR A 27 -3.62 4.07 1.90
C TYR A 27 -3.53 5.36 1.09
N ILE A 28 -3.10 5.22 -0.16
CA ILE A 28 -3.15 6.29 -1.14
C ILE A 28 -4.62 6.50 -1.47
N ASP A 29 -5.09 7.72 -1.28
CA ASP A 29 -6.44 8.12 -1.66
C ASP A 29 -6.58 8.05 -3.19
N GLU A 30 -7.66 7.42 -3.67
CA GLU A 30 -8.03 7.34 -5.08
C GLU A 30 -8.21 8.73 -5.72
N ASN A 31 -8.51 9.74 -4.91
CA ASN A 31 -8.70 11.11 -5.36
C ASN A 31 -7.42 11.96 -5.37
N ASP A 32 -6.32 11.46 -4.80
CA ASP A 32 -5.04 12.18 -4.81
C ASP A 32 -4.33 11.99 -6.16
N LYS A 33 -4.64 12.92 -7.09
CA LYS A 33 -4.05 12.99 -8.45
C LYS A 33 -2.53 13.28 -8.46
N ASN A 34 -1.91 13.57 -7.32
CA ASN A 34 -0.47 13.86 -7.21
C ASN A 34 0.37 12.63 -6.78
N SER A 35 -0.28 11.50 -6.48
CA SER A 35 0.46 10.31 -6.08
C SER A 35 1.02 9.56 -7.30
N LYS A 36 2.35 9.42 -7.37
CA LYS A 36 3.07 8.61 -8.39
C LYS A 36 2.78 7.10 -8.31
N PHE A 37 1.92 6.68 -7.40
CA PHE A 37 1.64 5.28 -7.09
C PHE A 37 0.20 4.96 -7.48
N VAL A 38 0.02 3.89 -8.26
CA VAL A 38 -1.29 3.43 -8.72
C VAL A 38 -2.11 3.01 -7.51
N VAL A 39 -3.30 3.58 -7.38
CA VAL A 39 -4.18 3.22 -6.28
C VAL A 39 -4.69 1.79 -6.49
N VAL A 40 -4.51 0.95 -5.48
CA VAL A 40 -4.98 -0.43 -5.52
C VAL A 40 -6.48 -0.39 -5.27
N LYS A 41 -7.26 -0.36 -6.35
CA LYS A 41 -8.70 -0.61 -6.26
C LYS A 41 -8.88 -1.95 -5.56
N ARG A 42 -9.51 -1.96 -4.39
CA ARG A 42 -9.97 -3.20 -3.78
C ARG A 42 -11.07 -3.74 -4.69
N THR A 43 -10.72 -4.57 -5.65
CA THR A 43 -11.71 -5.47 -6.24
C THR A 43 -12.22 -6.32 -5.09
N GLN A 44 -13.46 -6.07 -4.65
CA GLN A 44 -14.19 -6.90 -3.70
C GLN A 44 -14.42 -8.29 -4.32
N ASP A 45 -13.37 -9.08 -4.45
CA ASP A 45 -13.41 -10.44 -4.98
C ASP A 45 -12.67 -11.40 -4.02
N ARG A 46 -12.98 -11.27 -2.73
CA ARG A 46 -12.64 -12.28 -1.72
C ARG A 46 -13.83 -12.55 -0.83
N GLU A 47 -14.91 -13.01 -1.45
CA GLU A 47 -15.81 -13.98 -0.83
C GLU A 47 -15.50 -15.35 -1.45
N LYS A 48 -14.72 -16.17 -0.75
CA LYS A 48 -14.85 -17.63 -0.80
C LYS A 48 -14.17 -18.28 0.39
#